data_AF-F8MUH7-F1
#
_entry.id   AF-F8MUH7-F1
#
_cell.length_a   1.000
_cell.length_b   1.000
_cell.length_c   1.000
_cell.angle_alpha   90.00
_cell.angle_beta   90.00
_cell.angle_gamma   90.00
#
_symmetry.space_group_name_H-M   'P 1'
#
loop_
_entity.id
_entity.type
_entity.pdbx_description
1 polymer ?
#
loop_
_entity_poly.entity_id
_entity_poly.type
_entity_poly.pdbx_seq_one_letter_code
_entity_poly.pdbx_strand_id
1 'polypeptide(L)'
;MQLRTGAASVVRTGLGLTQSRCAVQSLTVVPLERRIRQSKALYHNTKKNDSAWAAAVSVAGNIVNNAVTKAIKGTDGLPTIDPLRLVAGEMKFLTGNIRKLLGSGHPSLDRAAKYYTQAEGKHVRPLIVLLMSRATALCPKAPQRQQSTLQASAAIDTSISPLNILSDFNPSDATPVSIPADTDILPSQRRLAEITELIHTASLLHDDVIDHSESRRGAPSANLEFGNKMAVLAGDFLLGRASVALARLRHAEVVELLATVIANLVEGEFMQLKNTARDEKNPKWSEETLTYYLQKTYLKTASLISKSCRASALLGGADAATVDAAYLYGKNLGLAFQLVDDMLDYTRSEKELGKPAGADLELGLATAPLLFAWKTMPELGPLVGRKFEKEGDAARARELVLQSNGIEQTRALAQDYAEKAIEAISGFPDSEAKDGLIEMAVKTLKRNK
;
A
#
# COMPACT_ATOMS: atom_id res chain seq x y z
N MET A 1 14.03 -32.17 45.19
CA MET A 1 13.93 -32.90 46.47
C MET A 1 12.46 -32.94 46.89
N GLN A 2 12.02 -34.00 47.57
CA GLN A 2 10.69 -34.17 48.16
C GLN A 2 10.46 -33.17 49.34
N LEU A 3 9.26 -32.86 49.88
CA LEU A 3 7.90 -33.43 49.76
C LEU A 3 6.80 -32.39 50.18
N ARG A 4 5.53 -32.85 50.24
CA ARG A 4 4.26 -32.30 50.83
C ARG A 4 4.40 -31.70 52.28
N THR A 5 3.45 -31.10 53.02
CA THR A 5 1.97 -30.78 53.02
C THR A 5 1.73 -29.70 54.13
N GLY A 6 0.57 -29.07 54.41
CA GLY A 6 -0.77 -29.02 53.81
C GLY A 6 -1.94 -29.12 54.83
N ALA A 7 -2.87 -28.14 54.85
CA ALA A 7 -4.04 -27.98 55.75
C ALA A 7 -3.70 -27.70 57.26
N ALA A 8 -4.59 -27.26 58.18
CA ALA A 8 -6.06 -27.13 58.23
C ALA A 8 -6.54 -26.10 59.31
N SER A 9 -7.88 -25.96 59.49
CA SER A 9 -8.62 -25.27 60.59
C SER A 9 -8.47 -23.73 60.70
N VAL A 10 -9.49 -22.87 60.80
CA VAL A 10 -10.90 -22.91 61.28
C VAL A 10 -11.06 -22.97 62.81
N VAL A 11 -11.47 -21.84 63.39
CA VAL A 11 -12.20 -21.70 64.67
C VAL A 11 -13.25 -20.57 64.50
N ARG A 12 -14.33 -20.59 65.29
CA ARG A 12 -15.52 -19.71 65.19
C ARG A 12 -15.63 -18.72 66.37
N THR A 13 -16.50 -17.70 66.19
CA THR A 13 -17.20 -16.89 67.22
C THR A 13 -16.33 -16.02 68.15
N GLY A 14 -16.80 -14.89 68.67
CA GLY A 14 -18.09 -14.19 68.50
C GLY A 14 -18.38 -13.24 69.69
N LEU A 15 -19.32 -12.29 69.53
CA LEU A 15 -19.62 -11.15 70.46
C LEU A 15 -18.56 -10.02 70.41
N GLY A 16 -18.89 -8.73 70.58
CA GLY A 16 -20.21 -8.08 70.73
C GLY A 16 -20.08 -6.58 71.07
N LEU A 17 -21.18 -5.80 70.96
CA LEU A 17 -21.31 -4.34 71.21
C LEU A 17 -20.64 -3.43 70.12
N THR A 18 -21.32 -2.62 69.29
CA THR A 18 -22.29 -1.50 69.48
C THR A 18 -21.63 -0.19 69.99
N GLN A 19 -21.93 1.02 69.48
CA GLN A 19 -23.06 1.46 68.63
C GLN A 19 -22.81 2.82 67.91
N SER A 20 -23.76 3.24 67.07
CA SER A 20 -23.95 4.59 66.46
C SER A 20 -23.03 5.00 65.30
N ARG A 21 -23.43 5.76 64.27
CA ARG A 21 -24.70 6.29 63.67
C ARG A 21 -24.29 6.88 62.29
N CYS A 22 -25.09 7.14 61.25
CA CYS A 22 -26.44 6.83 60.74
C CYS A 22 -26.49 7.38 59.27
N ALA A 23 -27.39 7.03 58.34
CA ALA A 23 -28.45 6.04 58.23
C ALA A 23 -28.71 5.75 56.72
N VAL A 24 -29.45 4.68 56.39
CA VAL A 24 -29.90 4.36 55.02
C VAL A 24 -31.41 4.55 54.91
N GLN A 25 -31.88 5.08 53.78
CA GLN A 25 -33.25 4.85 53.30
C GLN A 25 -33.20 4.22 51.90
N SER A 26 -34.08 3.25 51.70
CA SER A 26 -34.23 2.44 50.48
C SER A 26 -35.33 2.97 49.59
N LEU A 27 -35.39 2.51 48.33
CA LEU A 27 -36.65 2.40 47.58
C LEU A 27 -36.55 1.34 46.47
N THR A 28 -37.35 0.28 46.62
CA THR A 28 -37.99 -0.60 45.60
C THR A 28 -37.29 -0.94 44.27
N VAL A 29 -37.21 -2.24 44.00
CA VAL A 29 -36.98 -2.81 42.65
C VAL A 29 -38.27 -2.77 41.81
N VAL A 30 -38.16 -2.34 40.55
CA VAL A 30 -39.15 -2.57 39.48
C VAL A 30 -38.37 -2.94 38.20
N PRO A 31 -38.72 -4.02 37.46
CA PRO A 31 -37.95 -4.46 36.30
C PRO A 31 -38.21 -3.57 35.07
N LEU A 32 -37.15 -3.25 34.32
CA LEU A 32 -37.24 -2.40 33.12
C LEU A 32 -37.02 -3.22 31.84
N GLU A 33 -38.12 -3.63 31.19
CA GLU A 33 -38.04 -4.14 29.81
C GLU A 33 -37.73 -3.03 28.79
N ARG A 34 -37.10 -3.44 27.68
CA ARG A 34 -37.16 -2.82 26.35
C ARG A 34 -37.14 -1.28 26.27
N ARG A 35 -35.93 -0.71 26.08
CA ARG A 35 -35.73 0.44 25.15
C ARG A 35 -34.29 0.64 24.68
N ILE A 36 -33.72 -0.36 24.01
CA ILE A 36 -32.59 -0.10 23.09
C ILE A 36 -33.16 0.73 21.93
N ARG A 37 -32.90 2.05 21.93
CA ARG A 37 -33.13 2.89 20.77
C ARG A 37 -32.12 2.50 19.69
N GLN A 38 -32.57 1.74 18.69
CA GLN A 38 -31.86 1.62 17.43
C GLN A 38 -31.79 3.01 16.79
N SER A 39 -30.64 3.68 16.94
CA SER A 39 -30.26 4.79 16.07
C SER A 39 -30.06 4.22 14.67
N LYS A 40 -31.13 4.22 13.86
CA LYS A 40 -31.01 4.03 12.41
C LYS A 40 -30.13 5.16 11.87
N ALA A 41 -28.82 4.88 11.74
CA ALA A 41 -27.96 5.65 10.87
C ALA A 41 -28.64 5.68 9.50
N LEU A 42 -28.93 6.87 9.00
CA LEU A 42 -29.49 7.05 7.68
C LEU A 42 -28.38 6.71 6.68
N TYR A 43 -28.34 5.46 6.25
CA TYR A 43 -27.58 5.04 5.09
C TYR A 43 -28.06 5.89 3.91
N HIS A 44 -27.28 6.93 3.58
CA HIS A 44 -27.47 7.63 2.33
C HIS A 44 -27.34 6.60 1.22
N ASN A 45 -28.41 6.47 0.43
CA ASN A 45 -28.50 5.50 -0.64
C ASN A 45 -27.57 5.94 -1.78
N THR A 46 -26.27 5.62 -1.64
CA THR A 46 -25.30 5.74 -2.73
C THR A 46 -25.84 4.95 -3.90
N LYS A 47 -25.95 5.61 -5.06
CA LYS A 47 -26.42 4.98 -6.30
C LYS A 47 -25.67 3.67 -6.52
N LYS A 48 -26.34 2.72 -7.20
CA LYS A 48 -25.74 1.46 -7.69
C LYS A 48 -24.28 1.71 -8.07
N ASN A 49 -23.36 0.92 -7.51
CA ASN A 49 -22.00 0.88 -8.04
C ASN A 49 -22.10 0.47 -9.51
N ASP A 50 -21.73 1.37 -10.42
CA ASP A 50 -21.43 1.00 -11.79
C ASP A 50 -20.27 -0.02 -11.69
N SER A 51 -20.52 -1.25 -12.15
CA SER A 51 -19.61 -2.35 -11.84
C SER A 51 -18.25 -2.13 -12.50
N ALA A 52 -17.16 -2.57 -11.86
CA ALA A 52 -15.84 -2.57 -12.50
C ALA A 52 -15.86 -3.39 -13.81
N TRP A 53 -16.78 -4.34 -13.92
CA TRP A 53 -17.09 -5.09 -15.13
C TRP A 53 -17.71 -4.22 -16.25
N ALA A 54 -18.58 -3.24 -15.93
CA ALA A 54 -19.11 -2.32 -16.93
C ALA A 54 -18.00 -1.49 -17.60
N ALA A 55 -16.98 -1.08 -16.84
CA ALA A 55 -15.77 -0.48 -17.42
C ALA A 55 -15.00 -1.49 -18.29
N ALA A 56 -14.68 -2.67 -17.76
CA ALA A 56 -13.94 -3.70 -18.49
C ALA A 56 -14.63 -4.17 -19.79
N VAL A 57 -15.97 -4.21 -19.82
CA VAL A 57 -16.78 -4.62 -20.98
C VAL A 57 -17.01 -3.47 -21.96
N SER A 58 -17.07 -2.21 -21.50
CA SER A 58 -17.11 -1.05 -22.40
C SER A 58 -15.88 -0.99 -23.32
N VAL A 59 -14.71 -1.44 -22.84
CA VAL A 59 -13.47 -1.45 -23.63
C VAL A 59 -13.46 -2.55 -24.70
N ALA A 60 -14.32 -3.58 -24.57
CA ALA A 60 -14.46 -4.65 -25.56
C ALA A 60 -15.35 -4.29 -26.77
N GLY A 61 -15.88 -3.06 -26.85
CA GLY A 61 -16.85 -2.66 -27.87
C GLY A 61 -16.83 -1.18 -28.27
N ASN A 62 -15.92 -0.84 -29.20
CA ASN A 62 -15.87 0.42 -29.98
C ASN A 62 -15.59 1.75 -29.23
N ILE A 63 -14.41 2.34 -29.52
CA ILE A 63 -14.06 3.78 -29.32
C ILE A 63 -13.79 4.10 -27.82
N VAL A 64 -12.81 4.91 -27.38
CA VAL A 64 -12.23 6.12 -27.96
C VAL A 64 -10.68 6.17 -27.93
N ASN A 65 -10.06 6.00 -29.10
CA ASN A 65 -8.60 6.16 -29.32
C ASN A 65 -8.20 7.66 -29.42
N ASN A 66 -8.58 8.50 -28.45
CA ASN A 66 -8.33 9.95 -28.48
C ASN A 66 -7.55 10.51 -27.27
N ALA A 67 -7.79 10.07 -26.03
CA ALA A 67 -7.12 10.68 -24.87
C ALA A 67 -5.62 10.30 -24.83
N VAL A 68 -5.32 9.00 -24.63
CA VAL A 68 -3.95 8.48 -24.69
C VAL A 68 -3.34 8.64 -26.08
N THR A 69 -4.11 8.55 -27.16
CA THR A 69 -3.57 8.74 -28.52
C THR A 69 -3.21 10.21 -28.80
N LYS A 70 -3.87 11.20 -28.18
CA LYS A 70 -3.47 12.61 -28.23
C LYS A 70 -2.27 12.89 -27.33
N ALA A 71 -2.15 12.22 -26.18
CA ALA A 71 -0.93 12.28 -25.37
C ALA A 71 0.26 11.68 -26.14
N ILE A 72 0.12 10.47 -26.70
CA ILE A 72 1.16 9.78 -27.46
C ILE A 72 1.54 10.56 -28.74
N LYS A 73 0.56 11.01 -29.54
CA LYS A 73 0.86 11.87 -30.71
C LYS A 73 1.35 13.27 -30.33
N GLY A 74 1.13 13.71 -29.09
CA GLY A 74 1.78 14.90 -28.52
C GLY A 74 3.24 14.64 -28.14
N THR A 75 3.59 13.41 -27.73
CA THR A 75 4.97 12.99 -27.49
C THR A 75 5.77 12.61 -28.74
N ASP A 76 5.11 12.46 -29.90
CA ASP A 76 5.76 12.27 -31.21
C ASP A 76 6.40 13.58 -31.75
N GLY A 77 7.22 14.24 -30.92
CA GLY A 77 7.89 15.51 -31.23
C GLY A 77 8.38 16.29 -30.01
N LEU A 78 7.80 16.08 -28.82
CA LEU A 78 8.34 16.59 -27.56
C LEU A 78 9.62 15.82 -27.16
N PRO A 79 10.62 16.48 -26.54
CA PRO A 79 11.75 15.76 -25.96
C PRO A 79 11.23 14.80 -24.89
N THR A 80 11.73 13.57 -24.87
CA THR A 80 11.22 12.52 -23.98
C THR A 80 11.57 12.87 -22.52
N ILE A 81 10.60 13.44 -21.81
CA ILE A 81 10.75 13.81 -20.40
C ILE A 81 11.03 12.52 -19.61
N ASP A 82 12.17 12.50 -18.92
CA ASP A 82 12.48 11.45 -17.98
C ASP A 82 12.00 11.88 -16.58
N PRO A 83 10.94 11.26 -16.01
CA PRO A 83 10.41 11.69 -14.72
C PRO A 83 11.44 11.59 -13.60
N LEU A 84 12.42 10.67 -13.72
CA LEU A 84 13.52 10.54 -12.76
C LEU A 84 14.46 11.76 -12.78
N ARG A 85 14.70 12.37 -13.94
CA ARG A 85 15.54 13.58 -14.06
C ARG A 85 14.92 14.78 -13.34
N LEU A 86 13.60 14.95 -13.41
CA LEU A 86 12.90 16.08 -12.80
C LEU A 86 13.18 16.17 -11.29
N VAL A 87 13.12 15.03 -10.59
CA VAL A 87 13.32 14.92 -9.14
C VAL A 87 14.65 14.26 -8.76
N ALA A 88 15.65 14.31 -9.66
CA ALA A 88 16.94 13.64 -9.47
C ALA A 88 17.71 14.18 -8.24
N GLY A 89 17.53 15.45 -7.90
CA GLY A 89 18.14 16.07 -6.72
C GLY A 89 17.67 15.42 -5.42
N GLU A 90 16.37 15.20 -5.29
CA GLU A 90 15.74 14.56 -4.13
C GLU A 90 16.00 13.05 -4.12
N MET A 91 15.85 12.38 -5.26
CA MET A 91 16.09 10.94 -5.41
C MET A 91 17.54 10.55 -5.08
N LYS A 92 18.52 11.40 -5.38
CA LYS A 92 19.94 11.20 -5.04
C LYS A 92 20.19 11.06 -3.52
N PHE A 93 19.39 11.73 -2.69
CA PHE A 93 19.58 11.69 -1.22
C PHE A 93 18.62 10.73 -0.51
N LEU A 94 17.52 10.32 -1.16
CA LEU A 94 16.47 9.43 -0.65
C LEU A 94 17.02 8.23 0.15
N THR A 95 17.85 7.39 -0.47
CA THR A 95 18.39 6.17 0.16
C THR A 95 19.29 6.48 1.35
N GLY A 96 20.03 7.60 1.31
CA GLY A 96 20.83 8.08 2.45
C GLY A 96 19.96 8.53 3.63
N ASN A 97 18.87 9.24 3.36
CA ASN A 97 17.93 9.69 4.38
C ASN A 97 17.15 8.51 5.01
N ILE A 98 16.70 7.55 4.19
CA ILE A 98 16.06 6.31 4.68
C ILE A 98 17.02 5.55 5.61
N ARG A 99 18.29 5.38 5.23
CA ARG A 99 19.28 4.69 6.09
C ARG A 99 19.53 5.41 7.43
N LYS A 100 19.41 6.74 7.51
CA LYS A 100 19.48 7.49 8.77
C LYS A 100 18.30 7.19 9.70
N LEU A 101 17.08 7.06 9.16
CA LEU A 101 15.89 6.67 9.93
C LEU A 101 16.00 5.25 10.52
N LEU A 102 16.88 4.41 9.97
CA LEU A 102 17.02 2.99 10.31
C LEU A 102 18.23 2.66 11.21
N GLY A 103 18.86 3.65 11.84
CA GLY A 103 19.87 3.40 12.86
C GLY A 103 19.35 2.57 14.03
N SER A 104 20.12 1.58 14.48
CA SER A 104 19.78 0.75 15.66
C SER A 104 21.03 0.47 16.50
N GLY A 105 20.88 0.50 17.83
CA GLY A 105 21.94 0.09 18.75
C GLY A 105 22.31 -1.38 18.68
N HIS A 106 21.47 -2.23 18.08
CA HIS A 106 21.69 -3.67 17.98
C HIS A 106 22.19 -4.05 16.57
N PRO A 107 23.46 -4.47 16.38
CA PRO A 107 24.06 -4.61 15.05
C PRO A 107 23.33 -5.57 14.08
N SER A 108 22.71 -6.63 14.59
CA SER A 108 21.93 -7.56 13.73
C SER A 108 20.60 -6.95 13.27
N LEU A 109 20.00 -6.06 14.06
CA LEU A 109 18.78 -5.35 13.65
C LEU A 109 19.12 -4.20 12.68
N ASP A 110 20.23 -3.48 12.92
CA ASP A 110 20.72 -2.44 12.02
C ASP A 110 21.01 -2.99 10.60
N ARG A 111 21.67 -4.16 10.52
CA ARG A 111 21.92 -4.86 9.24
C ARG A 111 20.63 -5.31 8.56
N ALA A 112 19.74 -6.00 9.28
CA ALA A 112 18.50 -6.54 8.71
C ALA A 112 17.56 -5.41 8.23
N ALA A 113 17.35 -4.37 9.04
CA ALA A 113 16.52 -3.22 8.69
C ALA A 113 17.05 -2.49 7.44
N LYS A 114 18.37 -2.36 7.28
CA LYS A 114 18.97 -1.67 6.14
C LYS A 114 19.12 -2.55 4.90
N TYR A 115 18.90 -3.87 4.95
CA TYR A 115 19.24 -4.84 3.89
C TYR A 115 18.70 -4.44 2.51
N TYR A 116 17.38 -4.28 2.36
CA TYR A 116 16.78 -3.88 1.07
C TYR A 116 16.96 -2.41 0.69
N THR A 117 17.61 -1.61 1.55
CA THR A 117 18.12 -0.28 1.18
C THR A 117 19.51 -0.33 0.54
N GLN A 118 20.12 -1.52 0.42
CA GLN A 118 21.44 -1.72 -0.19
C GLN A 118 21.37 -1.99 -1.69
N ALA A 119 20.38 -2.76 -2.15
CA ALA A 119 20.11 -2.98 -3.58
C ALA A 119 19.44 -1.75 -4.21
N GLU A 120 19.86 -1.38 -5.43
CA GLU A 120 19.27 -0.29 -6.21
C GLU A 120 17.82 -0.63 -6.59
N GLY A 121 16.86 -0.04 -5.89
CA GLY A 121 15.45 -0.13 -6.24
C GLY A 121 15.10 0.85 -7.35
N LYS A 122 14.10 0.50 -8.18
CA LYS A 122 13.48 1.47 -9.12
C LYS A 122 12.80 2.65 -8.39
N HIS A 123 12.62 2.57 -7.06
CA HIS A 123 12.07 3.59 -6.15
C HIS A 123 10.84 4.36 -6.70
N VAL A 124 9.97 3.64 -7.40
CA VAL A 124 8.82 4.19 -8.15
C VAL A 124 7.84 4.92 -7.24
N ARG A 125 7.63 4.44 -6.00
CA ARG A 125 6.68 5.04 -5.07
C ARG A 125 7.17 6.42 -4.58
N PRO A 126 8.41 6.58 -4.08
CA PRO A 126 9.05 7.89 -3.90
C PRO A 126 9.00 8.81 -5.12
N LEU A 127 9.35 8.30 -6.30
CA LEU A 127 9.34 9.07 -7.55
C LEU A 127 7.96 9.68 -7.83
N ILE A 128 6.89 8.89 -7.73
CA ILE A 128 5.51 9.36 -7.89
C ILE A 128 5.15 10.43 -6.84
N VAL A 129 5.53 10.24 -5.57
CA VAL A 129 5.26 11.21 -4.50
C VAL A 129 5.97 12.55 -4.75
N LEU A 130 7.23 12.52 -5.22
CA LEU A 130 8.00 13.73 -5.50
C LEU A 130 7.48 14.48 -6.75
N LEU A 131 7.10 13.75 -7.81
CA LEU A 131 6.46 14.32 -9.00
C LEU A 131 5.10 14.96 -8.65
N MET A 132 4.26 14.25 -7.89
CA MET A 132 2.98 14.77 -7.38
C MET A 132 3.17 16.03 -6.53
N SER A 133 4.27 16.10 -5.77
CA SER A 133 4.59 17.26 -4.92
C SER A 133 4.88 18.51 -5.74
N ARG A 134 5.61 18.40 -6.87
CA ARG A 134 5.84 19.53 -7.79
C ARG A 134 4.63 19.86 -8.64
N ALA A 135 3.90 18.86 -9.16
CA ALA A 135 2.70 19.11 -9.96
C ALA A 135 1.60 19.84 -9.14
N THR A 136 1.46 19.48 -7.86
CA THR A 136 0.52 20.14 -6.94
C THR A 136 1.08 21.42 -6.29
N ALA A 137 2.36 21.76 -6.50
CA ALA A 137 2.93 23.04 -6.05
C ALA A 137 2.23 24.23 -6.74
N LEU A 138 1.98 24.13 -8.05
CA LEU A 138 1.33 25.15 -8.87
C LEU A 138 -0.21 25.16 -8.77
N CYS A 139 -0.81 24.08 -8.26
CA CYS A 139 -2.27 23.94 -8.16
C CYS A 139 -2.90 24.94 -7.16
N PRO A 140 -4.21 25.23 -7.29
CA PRO A 140 -4.96 26.02 -6.31
C PRO A 140 -4.77 25.52 -4.87
N LYS A 141 -4.76 26.46 -3.92
CA LYS A 141 -4.49 26.18 -2.50
C LYS A 141 -5.74 26.31 -1.65
N ALA A 142 -5.84 25.48 -0.62
CA ALA A 142 -6.91 25.56 0.37
C ALA A 142 -6.89 26.93 1.10
N PRO A 143 -8.03 27.48 1.53
CA PRO A 143 -8.09 28.78 2.19
C PRO A 143 -7.19 28.88 3.43
N GLN A 144 -6.59 30.05 3.67
CA GLN A 144 -5.55 30.29 4.70
C GLN A 144 -5.84 29.73 6.11
N ARG A 145 -7.11 29.64 6.53
CA ARG A 145 -7.50 29.03 7.82
C ARG A 145 -7.16 27.55 7.95
N GLN A 146 -6.86 26.84 6.85
CA GLN A 146 -6.40 25.46 6.83
C GLN A 146 -4.87 25.32 6.64
N GLN A 147 -4.15 26.41 6.34
CA GLN A 147 -2.72 26.39 6.05
C GLN A 147 -1.81 26.55 7.28
N SER A 148 -2.38 26.93 8.44
CA SER A 148 -1.64 27.39 9.64
C SER A 148 -0.80 26.31 10.36
N THR A 149 -0.81 25.07 9.89
CA THR A 149 -0.01 23.94 10.43
C THR A 149 1.22 23.59 9.58
N LEU A 150 1.38 24.18 8.39
CA LEU A 150 2.29 23.67 7.35
C LEU A 150 3.71 24.28 7.31
N GLN A 151 4.15 25.03 8.34
CA GLN A 151 5.42 25.80 8.28
C GLN A 151 6.40 25.58 9.43
N ALA A 152 7.38 24.69 9.20
CA ALA A 152 8.81 24.95 9.46
C ALA A 152 9.66 23.75 8.99
N SER A 153 10.74 23.99 8.24
CA SER A 153 11.68 22.94 7.80
C SER A 153 12.35 22.21 8.98
N ALA A 154 12.63 22.93 10.07
CA ALA A 154 13.18 22.36 11.30
C ALA A 154 12.19 21.43 12.04
N ALA A 155 10.89 21.55 11.83
CA ALA A 155 9.87 20.87 12.65
C ALA A 155 9.62 19.40 12.29
N ILE A 156 10.05 18.95 11.09
CA ILE A 156 9.88 17.55 10.63
C ILE A 156 10.89 16.57 11.23
N ASP A 157 12.04 17.06 11.67
CA ASP A 157 13.08 16.24 12.31
C ASP A 157 13.13 16.48 13.83
N THR A 158 12.63 17.63 14.27
CA THR A 158 12.39 17.93 15.69
C THR A 158 11.28 17.05 16.25
N SER A 159 11.60 16.28 17.29
CA SER A 159 10.65 15.46 18.05
C SER A 159 9.46 16.26 18.60
N ILE A 160 8.32 15.58 18.77
CA ILE A 160 7.15 16.14 19.45
C ILE A 160 7.33 16.03 20.98
N SER A 161 7.70 14.85 21.47
CA SER A 161 8.08 14.63 22.87
C SER A 161 9.53 15.06 23.12
N PRO A 162 9.88 15.49 24.35
CA PRO A 162 11.26 15.72 24.77
C PRO A 162 12.18 14.53 24.48
N LEU A 163 13.42 14.79 24.04
CA LEU A 163 14.34 13.73 23.63
C LEU A 163 14.66 12.74 24.76
N ASN A 164 14.73 13.19 26.01
CA ASN A 164 14.95 12.33 27.19
C ASN A 164 13.78 11.39 27.51
N ILE A 165 12.65 11.48 26.79
CA ILE A 165 11.51 10.54 26.84
C ILE A 165 11.52 9.60 25.61
N LEU A 166 12.22 9.97 24.54
CA LEU A 166 12.36 9.19 23.30
C LEU A 166 13.72 8.51 23.16
N SER A 167 14.65 8.74 24.09
CA SER A 167 16.05 8.31 24.02
C SER A 167 16.25 6.84 24.44
N ASP A 168 15.44 5.95 23.88
CA ASP A 168 15.86 4.57 23.66
C ASP A 168 16.94 4.59 22.57
N PHE A 169 18.09 3.98 22.85
CA PHE A 169 19.37 4.26 22.16
C PHE A 169 19.30 4.16 20.63
N ASN A 170 19.36 5.33 19.96
CA ASN A 170 19.47 5.48 18.51
C ASN A 170 20.85 6.02 18.12
N PRO A 171 21.80 5.21 17.62
CA PRO A 171 23.14 5.66 17.25
C PRO A 171 23.17 6.49 15.94
N SER A 172 22.02 6.81 15.36
CA SER A 172 21.91 7.65 14.15
C SER A 172 20.98 8.85 14.38
N ASP A 173 21.04 9.46 15.57
CA ASP A 173 20.38 10.73 15.83
C ASP A 173 20.86 11.80 14.85
N ALA A 174 19.91 12.31 14.06
CA ALA A 174 20.21 12.86 12.75
C ALA A 174 20.44 14.37 12.80
N THR A 175 21.65 14.80 12.43
CA THR A 175 21.80 16.08 11.76
C THR A 175 21.19 15.98 10.35
N PRO A 176 20.27 16.89 9.98
CA PRO A 176 19.70 16.90 8.64
C PRO A 176 20.80 17.23 7.62
N VAL A 177 20.83 16.50 6.50
CA VAL A 177 21.55 16.99 5.32
C VAL A 177 20.66 18.03 4.67
N SER A 178 21.13 19.26 4.60
CA SER A 178 20.43 20.36 3.96
C SER A 178 20.39 20.14 2.45
N ILE A 179 19.35 19.46 1.96
CA ILE A 179 18.89 19.62 0.58
C ILE A 179 18.62 21.12 0.40
N PRO A 180 19.07 21.77 -0.71
CA PRO A 180 18.86 23.19 -0.92
C PRO A 180 17.40 23.61 -0.71
N ALA A 181 17.22 24.84 -0.19
CA ALA A 181 15.90 25.44 0.01
C ALA A 181 15.17 25.74 -1.31
N ASP A 182 15.89 25.65 -2.43
CA ASP A 182 15.57 26.17 -3.76
C ASP A 182 14.87 25.10 -4.64
N THR A 183 13.83 24.45 -4.11
CA THR A 183 13.01 23.47 -4.87
C THR A 183 11.55 23.53 -4.44
N ASP A 184 10.63 23.32 -5.37
CA ASP A 184 9.17 23.35 -5.11
C ASP A 184 8.64 22.20 -4.23
N ILE A 185 9.49 21.24 -3.84
CA ILE A 185 9.12 20.14 -2.93
C ILE A 185 9.42 20.51 -1.48
N LEU A 186 8.38 20.53 -0.65
CA LEU A 186 8.48 20.81 0.78
C LEU A 186 9.24 19.71 1.54
N PRO A 187 9.96 20.03 2.63
CA PRO A 187 10.63 19.01 3.46
C PRO A 187 9.69 17.90 3.94
N SER A 188 8.45 18.23 4.29
CA SER A 188 7.41 17.28 4.68
C SER A 188 7.04 16.30 3.55
N GLN A 189 6.97 16.78 2.31
CA GLN A 189 6.72 15.95 1.12
C GLN A 189 7.90 15.02 0.80
N ARG A 190 9.15 15.48 0.97
CA ARG A 190 10.34 14.60 0.87
C ARG A 190 10.34 13.52 1.95
N ARG A 191 10.07 13.90 3.21
CA ARG A 191 9.94 12.96 4.34
C ARG A 191 8.80 11.95 4.12
N LEU A 192 7.69 12.35 3.48
CA LEU A 192 6.60 11.45 3.05
C LEU A 192 7.06 10.43 1.99
N ALA A 193 7.87 10.83 1.02
CA ALA A 193 8.42 9.90 0.02
C ALA A 193 9.31 8.82 0.68
N GLU A 194 10.12 9.21 1.66
CA GLU A 194 10.95 8.30 2.45
C GLU A 194 10.10 7.35 3.32
N ILE A 195 9.05 7.86 3.98
CA ILE A 195 8.06 7.05 4.71
C ILE A 195 7.35 6.04 3.79
N THR A 196 7.01 6.46 2.56
CA THR A 196 6.35 5.61 1.57
C THR A 196 7.22 4.40 1.18
N GLU A 197 8.53 4.60 1.00
CA GLU A 197 9.47 3.48 0.75
C GLU A 197 9.76 2.67 2.02
N LEU A 198 9.74 3.26 3.21
CA LEU A 198 9.86 2.51 4.47
C LEU A 198 8.69 1.53 4.67
N ILE A 199 7.44 1.99 4.47
CA ILE A 199 6.25 1.13 4.56
C ILE A 199 6.30 0.03 3.49
N HIS A 200 6.72 0.34 2.26
CA HIS A 200 6.92 -0.67 1.22
C HIS A 200 8.03 -1.68 1.57
N THR A 201 9.15 -1.21 2.13
CA THR A 201 10.29 -2.08 2.47
C THR A 201 9.96 -2.98 3.67
N ALA A 202 9.14 -2.50 4.61
CA ALA A 202 8.57 -3.34 5.66
C ALA A 202 7.66 -4.43 5.09
N SER A 203 6.77 -4.11 4.13
CA SER A 203 5.92 -5.12 3.49
C SER A 203 6.80 -6.20 2.85
N LEU A 204 7.82 -5.85 2.08
CA LEU A 204 8.72 -6.84 1.46
C LEU A 204 9.37 -7.78 2.49
N LEU A 205 9.84 -7.27 3.62
CA LEU A 205 10.43 -8.08 4.69
C LEU A 205 9.43 -9.05 5.35
N HIS A 206 8.13 -8.74 5.31
CA HIS A 206 7.05 -9.61 5.79
C HIS A 206 6.57 -10.57 4.68
N ASP A 207 6.35 -10.07 3.46
CA ASP A 207 5.99 -10.81 2.25
C ASP A 207 6.98 -11.97 2.01
N ASP A 208 8.30 -11.70 2.10
CA ASP A 208 9.36 -12.71 1.93
C ASP A 208 9.27 -13.89 2.92
N VAL A 209 8.74 -13.65 4.13
CA VAL A 209 8.53 -14.69 5.16
C VAL A 209 7.25 -15.49 4.90
N ILE A 210 6.21 -14.85 4.34
CA ILE A 210 4.90 -15.45 4.05
C ILE A 210 4.96 -16.29 2.77
N ASP A 211 5.52 -15.72 1.70
CA ASP A 211 5.65 -16.35 0.37
C ASP A 211 6.83 -17.36 0.31
N HIS A 212 7.53 -17.60 1.43
CA HIS A 212 8.76 -18.42 1.51
C HIS A 212 9.82 -18.10 0.44
N SER A 213 9.93 -16.81 0.06
CA SER A 213 10.75 -16.36 -1.06
C SER A 213 12.23 -16.72 -0.88
N GLU A 214 12.92 -17.09 -1.96
CA GLU A 214 14.37 -17.36 -1.97
C GLU A 214 15.22 -16.14 -2.33
N SER A 215 14.70 -15.20 -3.13
CA SER A 215 15.45 -14.04 -3.61
C SER A 215 14.58 -12.78 -3.74
N ARG A 216 15.21 -11.61 -3.53
CA ARG A 216 14.56 -10.30 -3.60
C ARG A 216 15.56 -9.26 -4.12
N ARG A 217 15.13 -8.45 -5.11
CA ARG A 217 15.98 -7.42 -5.77
C ARG A 217 17.34 -7.94 -6.31
N GLY A 218 17.43 -9.23 -6.66
CA GLY A 218 18.66 -9.86 -7.19
C GLY A 218 19.67 -10.34 -6.13
N ALA A 219 19.31 -10.23 -4.85
CA ALA A 219 20.05 -10.81 -3.72
C ALA A 219 19.21 -11.95 -3.08
N PRO A 220 19.77 -12.75 -2.15
CA PRO A 220 18.97 -13.61 -1.29
C PRO A 220 17.85 -12.83 -0.57
N SER A 221 16.80 -13.53 -0.18
CA SER A 221 15.73 -12.95 0.62
C SER A 221 16.12 -12.83 2.10
N ALA A 222 15.52 -11.86 2.80
CA ALA A 222 15.86 -11.55 4.20
C ALA A 222 15.52 -12.70 5.18
N ASN A 223 14.55 -13.55 4.84
CA ASN A 223 14.23 -14.77 5.59
C ASN A 223 15.33 -15.84 5.43
N LEU A 224 16.03 -15.92 4.30
CA LEU A 224 17.20 -16.79 4.15
C LEU A 224 18.46 -16.19 4.78
N GLU A 225 18.73 -14.90 4.57
CA GLU A 225 19.92 -14.21 5.10
C GLU A 225 19.93 -14.11 6.64
N PHE A 226 18.78 -13.81 7.27
CA PHE A 226 18.70 -13.54 8.71
C PHE A 226 17.78 -14.49 9.49
N GLY A 227 17.02 -15.35 8.80
CA GLY A 227 15.96 -16.17 9.41
C GLY A 227 14.65 -15.40 9.64
N ASN A 228 13.51 -16.09 9.50
CA ASN A 228 12.16 -15.51 9.54
C ASN A 228 11.92 -14.55 10.72
N LYS A 229 12.43 -14.88 11.92
CA LYS A 229 12.27 -14.05 13.13
C LYS A 229 12.93 -12.67 12.98
N MET A 230 14.10 -12.59 12.36
CA MET A 230 14.80 -11.32 12.15
C MET A 230 14.17 -10.50 11.02
N ALA A 231 13.67 -11.16 9.97
CA ALA A 231 12.95 -10.49 8.88
C ALA A 231 11.65 -9.83 9.39
N VAL A 232 10.85 -10.54 10.18
CA VAL A 232 9.63 -9.99 10.82
C VAL A 232 9.98 -8.79 11.71
N LEU A 233 10.92 -8.95 12.65
CA LEU A 233 11.32 -7.88 13.58
C LEU A 233 11.95 -6.67 12.87
N ALA A 234 12.62 -6.87 11.73
CA ALA A 234 13.12 -5.78 10.90
C ALA A 234 11.96 -5.02 10.22
N GLY A 235 10.95 -5.72 9.68
CA GLY A 235 9.74 -5.09 9.15
C GLY A 235 8.99 -4.29 10.22
N ASP A 236 8.81 -4.86 11.41
CA ASP A 236 8.16 -4.19 12.55
C ASP A 236 8.92 -2.91 12.96
N PHE A 237 10.26 -2.98 13.00
CA PHE A 237 11.13 -1.83 13.27
C PHE A 237 11.02 -0.75 12.19
N LEU A 238 10.94 -1.12 10.91
CA LEU A 238 10.69 -0.18 9.81
C LEU A 238 9.33 0.53 9.97
N LEU A 239 8.26 -0.19 10.32
CA LEU A 239 6.94 0.40 10.58
C LEU A 239 6.95 1.32 11.81
N GLY A 240 7.69 0.97 12.87
CA GLY A 240 7.90 1.83 14.03
C GLY A 240 8.62 3.13 13.66
N ARG A 241 9.71 3.05 12.88
CA ARG A 241 10.44 4.23 12.37
C ARG A 241 9.58 5.09 11.44
N ALA A 242 8.81 4.47 10.55
CA ALA A 242 7.85 5.17 9.69
C ALA A 242 6.76 5.89 10.50
N SER A 243 6.27 5.28 11.59
CA SER A 243 5.25 5.87 12.48
C SER A 243 5.75 7.11 13.22
N VAL A 244 6.99 7.08 13.72
CA VAL A 244 7.62 8.27 14.35
C VAL A 244 7.84 9.38 13.31
N ALA A 245 8.27 9.03 12.10
CA ALA A 245 8.44 10.00 11.02
C ALA A 245 7.11 10.61 10.56
N LEU A 246 6.03 9.81 10.47
CA LEU A 246 4.66 10.26 10.19
C LEU A 246 4.17 11.26 11.24
N ALA A 247 4.32 10.95 12.52
CA ALA A 247 3.90 11.84 13.60
C ALA A 247 4.57 13.22 13.49
N ARG A 248 5.88 13.26 13.17
CA ARG A 248 6.63 14.51 12.97
C ARG A 248 6.21 15.32 11.73
N LEU A 249 5.41 14.78 10.80
CA LEU A 249 4.76 15.57 9.74
C LEU A 249 3.66 16.50 10.29
N ARG A 250 3.17 16.26 11.52
CA ARG A 250 2.21 17.12 12.25
C ARG A 250 0.87 17.38 11.54
N HIS A 251 0.49 16.53 10.58
CA HIS A 251 -0.75 16.64 9.81
C HIS A 251 -1.65 15.41 10.02
N ALA A 252 -2.75 15.57 10.76
CA ALA A 252 -3.58 14.45 11.23
C ALA A 252 -4.10 13.54 10.09
N GLU A 253 -4.70 14.11 9.03
CA GLU A 253 -5.21 13.33 7.88
C GLU A 253 -4.10 12.54 7.18
N VAL A 254 -2.85 13.02 7.18
CA VAL A 254 -1.72 12.31 6.56
C VAL A 254 -1.28 11.12 7.42
N VAL A 255 -1.26 11.30 8.75
CA VAL A 255 -1.01 10.20 9.69
C VAL A 255 -2.11 9.14 9.56
N GLU A 256 -3.37 9.55 9.53
CA GLU A 256 -4.52 8.66 9.35
C GLU A 256 -4.46 7.91 8.01
N LEU A 257 -4.22 8.61 6.90
CA LEU A 257 -4.10 8.01 5.57
C LEU A 257 -3.02 6.92 5.52
N LEU A 258 -1.81 7.20 6.01
CA LEU A 258 -0.69 6.27 5.93
C LEU A 258 -0.75 5.16 6.99
N ALA A 259 -1.29 5.42 8.19
CA ALA A 259 -1.65 4.35 9.13
C ALA A 259 -2.70 3.41 8.54
N THR A 260 -3.70 3.96 7.84
CA THR A 260 -4.69 3.17 7.11
C THR A 260 -4.03 2.36 6.00
N VAL A 261 -2.97 2.85 5.31
CA VAL A 261 -2.22 2.01 4.34
C VAL A 261 -1.69 0.74 4.99
N ILE A 262 -1.08 0.80 6.18
CA ILE A 262 -0.54 -0.38 6.86
C ILE A 262 -1.66 -1.43 7.07
N ALA A 263 -2.85 -0.99 7.49
CA ALA A 263 -4.02 -1.87 7.59
C ALA A 263 -4.49 -2.42 6.23
N ASN A 264 -4.52 -1.60 5.17
CA ASN A 264 -4.88 -2.05 3.81
C ASN A 264 -3.90 -3.14 3.30
N LEU A 265 -2.59 -2.99 3.52
CA LEU A 265 -1.60 -3.97 3.08
C LEU A 265 -1.85 -5.33 3.74
N VAL A 266 -2.06 -5.35 5.06
CA VAL A 266 -2.37 -6.56 5.82
C VAL A 266 -3.71 -7.17 5.41
N GLU A 267 -4.77 -6.36 5.19
CA GLU A 267 -6.06 -6.89 4.72
C GLU A 267 -5.95 -7.47 3.30
N GLY A 268 -5.20 -6.82 2.41
CA GLY A 268 -4.89 -7.31 1.08
C GLY A 268 -4.17 -8.66 1.10
N GLU A 269 -3.27 -8.88 2.07
CA GLU A 269 -2.63 -10.18 2.26
C GLU A 269 -3.58 -11.22 2.84
N PHE A 270 -4.40 -10.87 3.83
CA PHE A 270 -5.45 -11.77 4.31
C PHE A 270 -6.50 -12.11 3.23
N MET A 271 -6.66 -11.30 2.19
CA MET A 271 -7.45 -11.66 1.00
C MET A 271 -6.70 -12.64 0.10
N GLN A 272 -5.39 -12.46 -0.10
CA GLN A 272 -4.55 -13.40 -0.82
C GLN A 272 -4.54 -14.79 -0.15
N LEU A 273 -4.26 -14.84 1.15
CA LEU A 273 -4.28 -16.07 1.95
C LEU A 273 -5.66 -16.74 2.02
N LYS A 274 -6.77 -16.00 1.91
CA LYS A 274 -8.12 -16.60 1.85
C LYS A 274 -8.39 -17.32 0.54
N ASN A 275 -7.79 -16.87 -0.57
CA ASN A 275 -7.85 -17.60 -1.84
C ASN A 275 -6.99 -18.87 -1.78
N THR A 276 -5.84 -18.85 -1.12
CA THR A 276 -4.99 -20.06 -0.97
C THR A 276 -5.47 -21.03 0.11
N ALA A 277 -6.39 -20.62 1.01
CA ALA A 277 -6.88 -21.44 2.13
C ALA A 277 -8.18 -22.24 1.87
N ARG A 278 -8.78 -22.20 0.67
CA ARG A 278 -10.06 -22.89 0.39
C ARG A 278 -10.05 -23.74 -0.88
N ASP A 279 -10.26 -25.05 -0.68
CA ASP A 279 -10.46 -26.01 -1.78
C ASP A 279 -11.94 -26.03 -2.18
N GLU A 280 -12.37 -25.07 -3.00
CA GLU A 280 -13.69 -25.17 -3.61
C GLU A 280 -13.66 -26.25 -4.70
N LYS A 281 -14.33 -27.38 -4.46
CA LYS A 281 -14.25 -28.58 -5.33
C LYS A 281 -14.68 -28.38 -6.78
N ASN A 282 -15.46 -27.33 -7.07
CA ASN A 282 -16.00 -27.07 -8.41
C ASN A 282 -16.38 -25.58 -8.53
N PRO A 283 -15.40 -24.67 -8.49
CA PRO A 283 -15.65 -23.24 -8.46
C PRO A 283 -16.14 -22.79 -9.84
N LYS A 284 -16.84 -21.66 -9.88
CA LYS A 284 -17.33 -21.06 -11.13
C LYS A 284 -16.85 -19.63 -11.24
N TRP A 285 -16.48 -19.24 -12.46
CA TRP A 285 -16.18 -17.85 -12.78
C TRP A 285 -17.40 -16.96 -12.48
N SER A 286 -17.17 -15.81 -11.83
CA SER A 286 -18.19 -14.78 -11.65
C SER A 286 -17.58 -13.36 -11.60
N GLU A 287 -18.42 -12.33 -11.69
CA GLU A 287 -17.97 -10.93 -11.61
C GLU A 287 -17.44 -10.57 -10.21
N GLU A 288 -17.93 -11.25 -9.17
CA GLU A 288 -17.43 -11.15 -7.80
C GLU A 288 -15.96 -11.62 -7.71
N THR A 289 -15.54 -12.62 -8.49
CA THR A 289 -14.13 -13.08 -8.51
C THR A 289 -13.19 -11.97 -9.00
N LEU A 290 -13.55 -11.29 -10.10
CA LEU A 290 -12.78 -10.17 -10.63
C LEU A 290 -12.84 -8.95 -9.71
N THR A 291 -14.00 -8.70 -9.09
CA THR A 291 -14.18 -7.61 -8.11
C THR A 291 -13.32 -7.84 -6.86
N TYR A 292 -13.26 -9.07 -6.35
CA TYR A 292 -12.42 -9.47 -5.22
C TYR A 292 -10.93 -9.32 -5.56
N TYR A 293 -10.51 -9.74 -6.76
CA TYR A 293 -9.16 -9.50 -7.26
C TYR A 293 -8.82 -8.00 -7.30
N LEU A 294 -9.69 -7.15 -7.86
CA LEU A 294 -9.46 -5.70 -7.93
C LEU A 294 -9.42 -5.05 -6.53
N GLN A 295 -10.20 -5.55 -5.57
CA GLN A 295 -10.11 -5.13 -4.17
C GLN A 295 -8.78 -5.58 -3.52
N LYS A 296 -8.35 -6.84 -3.69
CA LYS A 296 -7.03 -7.32 -3.24
C LYS A 296 -5.90 -6.44 -3.79
N THR A 297 -5.94 -6.18 -5.09
CA THR A 297 -4.94 -5.40 -5.83
C THR A 297 -4.97 -3.92 -5.46
N TYR A 298 -6.14 -3.35 -5.14
CA TYR A 298 -6.19 -2.04 -4.50
C TYR A 298 -5.51 -2.08 -3.13
N LEU A 299 -5.88 -3.02 -2.26
CA LEU A 299 -5.42 -3.08 -0.87
C LEU A 299 -3.91 -3.34 -0.75
N LYS A 300 -3.38 -4.38 -1.42
CA LYS A 300 -1.96 -4.77 -1.40
C LYS A 300 -1.03 -3.85 -2.22
N THR A 301 -1.52 -3.21 -3.30
CA THR A 301 -0.64 -2.43 -4.21
C THR A 301 -1.04 -0.95 -4.35
N ALA A 302 -2.28 -0.65 -4.77
CA ALA A 302 -2.67 0.73 -5.10
C ALA A 302 -2.97 1.63 -3.89
N SER A 303 -3.20 1.06 -2.70
CA SER A 303 -3.56 1.79 -1.47
C SER A 303 -2.44 2.72 -1.01
N LEU A 304 -1.19 2.24 -1.03
CA LEU A 304 0.00 3.01 -0.70
C LEU A 304 0.23 4.14 -1.71
N ILE A 305 0.12 3.87 -3.01
CA ILE A 305 0.35 4.88 -4.07
C ILE A 305 -0.72 5.97 -4.00
N SER A 306 -2.00 5.59 -3.95
CA SER A 306 -3.14 6.53 -3.88
C SER A 306 -3.11 7.42 -2.65
N LYS A 307 -2.89 6.84 -1.46
CA LYS A 307 -2.88 7.61 -0.20
C LYS A 307 -1.60 8.45 -0.06
N SER A 308 -0.45 8.02 -0.56
CA SER A 308 0.75 8.87 -0.62
C SER A 308 0.63 10.02 -1.62
N CYS A 309 -0.07 9.84 -2.76
CA CYS A 309 -0.37 10.96 -3.68
C CYS A 309 -1.29 11.99 -3.03
N ARG A 310 -2.37 11.54 -2.37
CA ARG A 310 -3.27 12.41 -1.58
C ARG A 310 -2.50 13.19 -0.50
N ALA A 311 -1.66 12.48 0.27
CA ALA A 311 -0.86 13.08 1.33
C ALA A 311 0.16 14.09 0.81
N SER A 312 0.74 13.88 -0.37
CA SER A 312 1.62 14.86 -1.03
C SER A 312 0.90 16.18 -1.33
N ALA A 313 -0.32 16.10 -1.88
CA ALA A 313 -1.15 17.28 -2.18
C ALA A 313 -1.59 18.02 -0.90
N LEU A 314 -2.00 17.29 0.15
CA LEU A 314 -2.35 17.84 1.46
C LEU A 314 -1.18 18.61 2.10
N LEU A 315 0.01 18.00 2.15
CA LEU A 315 1.21 18.65 2.67
C LEU A 315 1.63 19.87 1.83
N GLY A 316 1.31 19.87 0.54
CA GLY A 316 1.48 21.02 -0.38
C GLY A 316 0.41 22.11 -0.27
N GLY A 317 -0.53 22.00 0.70
CA GLY A 317 -1.60 22.96 0.95
C GLY A 317 -2.62 23.09 -0.18
N ALA A 318 -2.72 22.08 -1.05
CA ALA A 318 -3.60 22.11 -2.22
C ALA A 318 -5.09 22.10 -1.84
N ASP A 319 -5.95 22.56 -2.75
CA ASP A 319 -7.40 22.55 -2.57
C ASP A 319 -8.00 21.13 -2.64
N ALA A 320 -9.25 20.98 -2.19
CA ALA A 320 -9.91 19.67 -2.11
C ALA A 320 -10.00 18.97 -3.48
N ALA A 321 -10.24 19.70 -4.58
CA ALA A 321 -10.31 19.12 -5.90
C ALA A 321 -8.94 18.55 -6.35
N THR A 322 -7.85 19.30 -6.12
CA THR A 322 -6.48 18.83 -6.38
C THR A 322 -6.13 17.59 -5.53
N VAL A 323 -6.54 17.58 -4.26
CA VAL A 323 -6.26 16.48 -3.32
C VAL A 323 -7.02 15.20 -3.71
N ASP A 324 -8.26 15.30 -4.15
CA ASP A 324 -9.05 14.17 -4.65
C ASP A 324 -8.54 13.68 -6.03
N ALA A 325 -8.15 14.58 -6.93
CA ALA A 325 -7.49 14.27 -8.19
C ALA A 325 -6.18 13.48 -7.99
N ALA A 326 -5.32 13.93 -7.06
CA ALA A 326 -4.08 13.25 -6.70
C ALA A 326 -4.34 11.82 -6.17
N TYR A 327 -5.39 11.64 -5.35
CA TYR A 327 -5.81 10.32 -4.88
C TYR A 327 -6.25 9.40 -6.03
N LEU A 328 -7.09 9.90 -6.94
CA LEU A 328 -7.60 9.14 -8.09
C LEU A 328 -6.48 8.73 -9.05
N TYR A 329 -5.55 9.64 -9.36
CA TYR A 329 -4.33 9.34 -10.11
C TYR A 329 -3.56 8.16 -9.52
N GLY A 330 -3.20 8.25 -8.23
CA GLY A 330 -2.39 7.22 -7.58
C GLY A 330 -3.13 5.88 -7.42
N LYS A 331 -4.47 5.91 -7.32
CA LYS A 331 -5.31 4.71 -7.31
C LYS A 331 -5.27 4.02 -8.66
N ASN A 332 -5.58 4.76 -9.72
CA ASN A 332 -5.74 4.19 -11.05
C ASN A 332 -4.38 3.74 -11.61
N LEU A 333 -3.31 4.53 -11.41
CA LEU A 333 -1.94 4.12 -11.73
C LEU A 333 -1.52 2.84 -10.98
N GLY A 334 -1.83 2.73 -9.68
CA GLY A 334 -1.49 1.55 -8.88
C GLY A 334 -2.21 0.27 -9.32
N LEU A 335 -3.44 0.39 -9.81
CA LEU A 335 -4.20 -0.73 -10.40
C LEU A 335 -3.62 -1.13 -11.77
N ALA A 336 -3.34 -0.17 -12.64
CA ALA A 336 -2.68 -0.41 -13.93
C ALA A 336 -1.29 -1.06 -13.77
N PHE A 337 -0.52 -0.63 -12.77
CA PHE A 337 0.81 -1.16 -12.46
C PHE A 337 0.76 -2.66 -12.14
N GLN A 338 -0.16 -3.08 -11.27
CA GLN A 338 -0.31 -4.50 -10.91
C GLN A 338 -0.86 -5.33 -12.08
N LEU A 339 -1.88 -4.85 -12.80
CA LEU A 339 -2.41 -5.54 -13.98
C LEU A 339 -1.34 -5.78 -15.06
N VAL A 340 -0.37 -4.86 -15.19
CA VAL A 340 0.81 -5.08 -16.05
C VAL A 340 1.74 -6.12 -15.45
N ASP A 341 2.10 -6.08 -14.17
CA ASP A 341 2.96 -7.12 -13.57
C ASP A 341 2.35 -8.53 -13.69
N ASP A 342 1.06 -8.68 -13.36
CA ASP A 342 0.30 -9.92 -13.52
C ASP A 342 0.33 -10.44 -14.97
N MET A 343 0.24 -9.56 -15.98
CA MET A 343 0.35 -9.92 -17.40
C MET A 343 1.78 -10.37 -17.79
N LEU A 344 2.80 -9.80 -17.15
CA LEU A 344 4.20 -10.07 -17.48
C LEU A 344 4.69 -11.43 -16.96
N ASP A 345 4.10 -11.95 -15.89
CA ASP A 345 4.42 -13.27 -15.33
C ASP A 345 4.08 -14.42 -16.30
N TYR A 346 3.01 -14.27 -17.10
CA TYR A 346 2.65 -15.24 -18.17
C TYR A 346 3.47 -15.03 -19.45
N THR A 347 3.68 -13.78 -19.86
CA THR A 347 4.15 -13.44 -21.23
C THR A 347 5.66 -13.52 -21.45
N ARG A 348 6.50 -13.50 -20.40
CA ARG A 348 7.97 -13.52 -20.53
C ARG A 348 8.59 -14.90 -20.37
N SER A 349 9.88 -15.00 -20.72
CA SER A 349 10.74 -16.12 -20.34
C SER A 349 11.35 -15.92 -18.95
N GLU A 350 11.70 -17.03 -18.28
CA GLU A 350 12.33 -17.06 -16.94
C GLU A 350 13.58 -16.17 -16.87
N LYS A 351 14.40 -16.22 -17.92
CA LYS A 351 15.64 -15.43 -18.08
C LYS A 351 15.42 -13.92 -18.10
N GLU A 352 14.20 -13.45 -18.37
CA GLU A 352 13.85 -12.03 -18.45
C GLU A 352 13.14 -11.51 -17.20
N LEU A 353 12.48 -12.39 -16.45
CA LEU A 353 11.81 -12.08 -15.19
C LEU A 353 12.77 -12.09 -13.99
N GLY A 354 13.85 -12.89 -14.04
CA GLY A 354 14.76 -13.09 -12.90
C GLY A 354 14.17 -13.99 -11.80
N LYS A 355 13.06 -14.66 -12.11
CA LYS A 355 12.35 -15.71 -11.36
C LYS A 355 11.62 -16.61 -12.38
N PRO A 356 11.13 -17.80 -12.01
CA PRO A 356 10.35 -18.64 -12.93
C PRO A 356 9.16 -17.89 -13.56
N ALA A 357 8.79 -18.24 -14.78
CA ALA A 357 7.64 -17.67 -15.48
C ALA A 357 6.38 -18.44 -15.12
N GLY A 358 5.31 -17.74 -14.71
CA GLY A 358 4.17 -18.37 -14.05
C GLY A 358 4.37 -18.60 -12.54
N ALA A 359 5.30 -17.88 -11.91
CA ALA A 359 5.53 -17.95 -10.46
C ALA A 359 4.27 -17.63 -9.64
N ASP A 360 3.34 -16.81 -10.15
CA ASP A 360 2.05 -16.60 -9.51
C ASP A 360 1.22 -17.90 -9.44
N LEU A 361 1.28 -18.75 -10.47
CA LEU A 361 0.56 -20.03 -10.53
C LEU A 361 1.18 -21.08 -9.60
N GLU A 362 2.51 -21.13 -9.51
CA GLU A 362 3.23 -22.00 -8.56
C GLU A 362 2.95 -21.60 -7.09
N LEU A 363 2.62 -20.33 -6.82
CA LEU A 363 2.12 -19.83 -5.54
C LEU A 363 0.60 -19.99 -5.34
N GLY A 364 -0.09 -20.66 -6.27
CA GLY A 364 -1.53 -20.92 -6.21
C GLY A 364 -2.43 -19.73 -6.55
N LEU A 365 -1.90 -18.66 -7.15
CA LEU A 365 -2.57 -17.37 -7.32
C LEU A 365 -3.23 -17.24 -8.71
N ALA A 366 -4.57 -17.18 -8.72
CA ALA A 366 -5.33 -16.81 -9.91
C ALA A 366 -5.30 -15.28 -10.13
N THR A 367 -4.38 -14.81 -10.98
CA THR A 367 -4.21 -13.40 -11.36
C THR A 367 -5.02 -13.00 -12.61
N ALA A 368 -5.06 -11.70 -12.94
CA ALA A 368 -6.02 -11.15 -13.91
C ALA A 368 -6.09 -11.88 -15.29
N PRO A 369 -4.96 -12.29 -15.92
CA PRO A 369 -5.02 -12.99 -17.21
C PRO A 369 -5.79 -14.30 -17.13
N LEU A 370 -5.62 -15.06 -16.04
CA LEU A 370 -6.35 -16.31 -15.79
C LEU A 370 -7.81 -16.06 -15.42
N LEU A 371 -8.09 -15.02 -14.62
CA LEU A 371 -9.46 -14.65 -14.28
C LEU A 371 -10.28 -14.18 -15.50
N PHE A 372 -9.65 -13.61 -16.53
CA PHE A 372 -10.33 -13.35 -17.80
C PHE A 372 -10.43 -14.61 -18.69
N ALA A 373 -9.37 -15.40 -18.80
CA ALA A 373 -9.36 -16.65 -19.57
C ALA A 373 -10.45 -17.63 -19.12
N TRP A 374 -10.67 -17.76 -17.81
CA TRP A 374 -11.64 -18.68 -17.20
C TRP A 374 -13.10 -18.36 -17.58
N LYS A 375 -13.39 -17.13 -18.02
CA LYS A 375 -14.71 -16.75 -18.58
C LYS A 375 -15.03 -17.51 -19.87
N THR A 376 -14.03 -17.89 -20.66
CA THR A 376 -14.18 -18.61 -21.94
C THR A 376 -13.62 -20.03 -21.91
N MET A 377 -12.77 -20.38 -20.94
CA MET A 377 -12.14 -21.69 -20.76
C MET A 377 -12.58 -22.30 -19.40
N PRO A 378 -13.76 -22.93 -19.29
CA PRO A 378 -14.29 -23.44 -18.02
C PRO A 378 -13.40 -24.50 -17.36
N GLU A 379 -12.54 -25.20 -18.10
CA GLU A 379 -11.59 -26.18 -17.55
C GLU A 379 -10.53 -25.57 -16.63
N LEU A 380 -10.34 -24.25 -16.64
CA LEU A 380 -9.52 -23.55 -15.64
C LEU A 380 -10.12 -23.67 -14.22
N GLY A 381 -11.45 -23.78 -14.08
CA GLY A 381 -12.12 -23.83 -12.77
C GLY A 381 -11.63 -24.98 -11.88
N PRO A 382 -11.62 -26.24 -12.37
CA PRO A 382 -11.01 -27.36 -11.66
C PRO A 382 -9.52 -27.20 -11.32
N LEU A 383 -8.76 -26.33 -12.01
CA LEU A 383 -7.36 -26.02 -11.67
C LEU A 383 -7.29 -24.98 -10.55
N VAL A 384 -8.07 -23.90 -10.65
CA VAL A 384 -8.20 -22.85 -9.63
C VAL A 384 -8.72 -23.40 -8.31
N GLY A 385 -9.72 -24.28 -8.34
CA GLY A 385 -10.31 -24.90 -7.14
C GLY A 385 -9.38 -25.83 -6.35
N ARG A 386 -8.22 -26.15 -6.93
CA ARG A 386 -7.09 -26.85 -6.29
C ARG A 386 -5.78 -26.08 -6.37
N LYS A 387 -5.85 -24.77 -6.64
CA LYS A 387 -4.74 -23.80 -6.66
C LYS A 387 -3.49 -24.29 -7.41
N PHE A 388 -3.70 -25.04 -8.49
CA PHE A 388 -2.61 -25.62 -9.29
C PHE A 388 -1.66 -26.58 -8.53
N GLU A 389 -2.09 -27.15 -7.39
CA GLU A 389 -1.26 -27.99 -6.49
C GLU A 389 -0.81 -29.34 -7.10
N LYS A 390 -1.25 -29.72 -8.31
CA LYS A 390 -0.83 -30.98 -8.95
C LYS A 390 0.21 -30.75 -10.04
N GLU A 391 1.12 -31.71 -10.18
CA GLU A 391 2.13 -31.75 -11.24
C GLU A 391 1.50 -31.46 -12.63
N GLY A 392 2.00 -30.41 -13.28
CA GLY A 392 1.53 -29.96 -14.60
C GLY A 392 0.34 -29.00 -14.60
N ASP A 393 -0.33 -28.73 -13.46
CA ASP A 393 -1.49 -27.83 -13.42
C ASP A 393 -1.13 -26.39 -13.80
N ALA A 394 -0.04 -25.84 -13.24
CA ALA A 394 0.43 -24.49 -13.56
C ALA A 394 0.80 -24.35 -15.05
N ALA A 395 1.49 -25.36 -15.61
CA ALA A 395 1.81 -25.41 -17.03
C ALA A 395 0.55 -25.45 -17.91
N ARG A 396 -0.45 -26.29 -17.57
CA ARG A 396 -1.73 -26.37 -18.31
C ARG A 396 -2.57 -25.11 -18.14
N ALA A 397 -2.58 -24.49 -16.97
CA ALA A 397 -3.24 -23.22 -16.73
C ALA A 397 -2.63 -22.10 -17.58
N ARG A 398 -1.29 -22.01 -17.63
CA ARG A 398 -0.57 -21.06 -18.49
C ARG A 398 -0.84 -21.30 -19.97
N GLU A 399 -0.88 -22.56 -20.42
CA GLU A 399 -1.26 -22.93 -21.79
C GLU A 399 -2.69 -22.44 -22.14
N LEU A 400 -3.66 -22.71 -21.26
CA LEU A 400 -5.06 -22.28 -21.42
C LEU A 400 -5.21 -20.75 -21.45
N VAL A 401 -4.42 -20.02 -20.65
CA VAL A 401 -4.39 -18.55 -20.70
C VAL A 401 -3.84 -18.06 -22.04
N LEU A 402 -2.76 -18.66 -22.55
CA LEU A 402 -2.15 -18.31 -23.84
C LEU A 402 -3.01 -18.71 -25.06
N GLN A 403 -3.96 -19.63 -24.90
CA GLN A 403 -4.97 -20.01 -25.90
C GLN A 403 -6.26 -19.17 -25.83
N SER A 404 -6.39 -18.31 -24.81
CA SER A 404 -7.54 -17.43 -24.59
C SER A 404 -7.25 -15.98 -25.01
N ASN A 405 -8.23 -15.08 -24.83
CA ASN A 405 -8.03 -13.62 -24.93
C ASN A 405 -7.85 -12.96 -23.54
N GLY A 406 -7.41 -13.71 -22.53
CA GLY A 406 -7.28 -13.24 -21.16
C GLY A 406 -6.20 -12.16 -20.98
N ILE A 407 -5.08 -12.30 -21.69
CA ILE A 407 -3.96 -11.34 -21.70
C ILE A 407 -4.40 -10.01 -22.33
N GLU A 408 -5.19 -10.06 -23.40
CA GLU A 408 -5.74 -8.91 -24.11
C GLU A 408 -6.75 -8.16 -23.22
N GLN A 409 -7.62 -8.88 -22.51
CA GLN A 409 -8.54 -8.28 -21.53
C GLN A 409 -7.80 -7.65 -20.35
N THR A 410 -6.73 -8.28 -19.82
CA THR A 410 -5.87 -7.66 -18.79
C THR A 410 -5.19 -6.40 -19.31
N ARG A 411 -4.64 -6.41 -20.53
CA ARG A 411 -4.01 -5.25 -21.16
C ARG A 411 -5.00 -4.10 -21.36
N ALA A 412 -6.21 -4.41 -21.83
CA ALA A 412 -7.29 -3.45 -22.02
C ALA A 412 -7.71 -2.78 -20.69
N LEU A 413 -7.88 -3.56 -19.63
CA LEU A 413 -8.19 -3.03 -18.30
C LEU A 413 -7.03 -2.21 -17.70
N ALA A 414 -5.78 -2.62 -17.93
CA ALA A 414 -4.61 -1.83 -17.52
C ALA A 414 -4.56 -0.47 -18.23
N GLN A 415 -4.89 -0.44 -19.53
CA GLN A 415 -4.98 0.80 -20.31
C GLN A 415 -6.10 1.72 -19.81
N ASP A 416 -7.30 1.18 -19.55
CA ASP A 416 -8.43 1.92 -18.95
C ASP A 416 -8.04 2.59 -17.63
N TYR A 417 -7.32 1.88 -16.75
CA TYR A 417 -6.80 2.47 -15.51
C TYR A 417 -5.68 3.49 -15.73
N ALA A 418 -4.79 3.32 -16.72
CA ALA A 418 -3.79 4.34 -17.04
C ALA A 418 -4.43 5.61 -17.63
N GLU A 419 -5.45 5.46 -18.48
CA GLU A 419 -6.25 6.57 -19.02
C GLU A 419 -6.97 7.34 -17.90
N LYS A 420 -7.63 6.63 -16.98
CA LYS A 420 -8.26 7.22 -15.79
C LYS A 420 -7.28 7.80 -14.77
N ALA A 421 -6.00 7.47 -14.84
CA ALA A 421 -4.96 8.17 -14.07
C ALA A 421 -4.63 9.53 -14.73
N ILE A 422 -4.38 9.53 -16.04
CA ILE A 422 -4.09 10.74 -16.83
C ILE A 422 -5.27 11.72 -16.78
N GLU A 423 -6.51 11.25 -16.93
CA GLU A 423 -7.72 12.07 -16.86
C GLU A 423 -7.86 12.76 -15.50
N ALA A 424 -7.56 12.07 -14.40
CA ALA A 424 -7.68 12.62 -13.04
C ALA A 424 -6.81 13.87 -12.80
N ILE A 425 -5.64 13.97 -13.45
CA ILE A 425 -4.74 15.14 -13.36
C ILE A 425 -4.87 16.12 -14.53
N SER A 426 -5.84 15.93 -15.42
CA SER A 426 -6.03 16.79 -16.60
C SER A 426 -6.17 18.29 -16.25
N GLY A 427 -6.86 18.59 -15.14
CA GLY A 427 -7.06 19.94 -14.60
C GLY A 427 -5.91 20.53 -13.79
N PHE A 428 -4.78 19.83 -13.60
CA PHE A 428 -3.58 20.43 -13.01
C PHE A 428 -2.96 21.46 -13.98
N PRO A 429 -2.29 22.53 -13.52
CA PRO A 429 -1.54 23.43 -14.38
C PRO A 429 -0.44 22.70 -15.17
N ASP A 430 -0.27 23.07 -16.44
CA ASP A 430 0.72 22.47 -17.33
C ASP A 430 2.15 22.74 -16.81
N SER A 431 2.93 21.67 -16.70
CA SER A 431 4.25 21.68 -16.08
C SER A 431 4.98 20.37 -16.36
N GLU A 432 6.32 20.38 -16.40
CA GLU A 432 7.12 19.17 -16.59
C GLU A 432 6.78 18.07 -15.56
N ALA A 433 6.38 18.45 -14.34
CA ALA A 433 5.96 17.52 -13.30
C ALA A 433 4.62 16.83 -13.63
N LYS A 434 3.64 17.55 -14.20
CA LYS A 434 2.40 16.97 -14.73
C LYS A 434 2.69 16.02 -15.88
N ASP A 435 3.54 16.43 -16.82
CA ASP A 435 3.95 15.58 -17.95
C ASP A 435 4.73 14.35 -17.50
N GLY A 436 5.58 14.49 -16.48
CA GLY A 436 6.28 13.39 -15.82
C GLY A 436 5.33 12.37 -15.17
N LEU A 437 4.20 12.80 -14.61
CA LEU A 437 3.14 11.91 -14.12
C LEU A 437 2.43 11.19 -15.28
N ILE A 438 2.10 11.91 -16.36
CA ILE A 438 1.50 11.32 -17.58
C ILE A 438 2.44 10.24 -18.16
N GLU A 439 3.73 10.54 -18.28
CA GLU A 439 4.74 9.60 -18.78
C GLU A 439 4.98 8.42 -17.82
N MET A 440 4.76 8.56 -16.51
CA MET A 440 4.76 7.41 -15.58
C MET A 440 3.58 6.45 -15.84
N ALA A 441 2.40 6.96 -16.20
CA ALA A 441 1.28 6.12 -16.63
C ALA A 441 1.54 5.45 -17.99
N VAL A 442 2.08 6.19 -18.97
CA VAL A 442 2.42 5.66 -20.30
C VAL A 442 3.55 4.62 -20.23
N LYS A 443 4.63 4.87 -19.47
CA LYS A 443 5.72 3.91 -19.22
C LYS A 443 5.24 2.66 -18.50
N THR A 444 4.19 2.75 -17.68
CA THR A 444 3.61 1.57 -17.01
C THR A 444 3.03 0.59 -18.02
N LEU A 445 2.29 1.05 -19.04
CA LEU A 445 1.76 0.18 -20.10
C LEU A 445 2.85 -0.41 -21.02
N LYS A 446 3.91 0.36 -21.27
CA LYS A 446 5.04 -0.01 -22.15
C LYS A 446 6.12 -0.85 -21.42
N ARG A 447 5.85 -1.39 -20.23
CA ARG A 447 6.92 -1.84 -19.32
C ARG A 447 7.47 -3.23 -19.64
N ASN A 448 8.69 -3.25 -20.15
CA ASN A 448 9.41 -4.49 -20.50
C ASN A 448 10.32 -5.06 -19.38
N LYS A 449 10.35 -4.47 -18.18
CA LYS A 449 10.99 -5.04 -16.97
C LYS A 449 10.51 -4.40 -15.67
#